data_AF-A0A067L182-F1
#
_entry.id   AF-A0A067L182-F1
#
_cell.length_a   1.000
_cell.length_b   1.000
_cell.length_c   1.000
_cell.angle_alpha   90.00
_cell.angle_beta   90.00
_cell.angle_gamma   90.00
#
_symmetry.space_group_name_H-M   'P 1'
#
loop_
_entity.id
_entity.type
_entity.pdbx_description
1 polymer ?
#
loop_
_entity_poly.entity_id
_entity_poly.type
_entity_poly.pdbx_seq_one_letter_code
_entity_poly.pdbx_strand_id
1 'polypeptide(L)'
;MIHMKNVEKFGDSYRVIGAPAANSDDNAPAAANIEEDKPPPFSGFDFGVGTSGAGPLFQGTSTVSNDEVLARLLSRMDVFDTRLTGMESTITDMHGNLNSGLDTLQVHYQGLSTQLQTVIQLL
;
A
#
# COMPACT_ATOMS: atom_id res chain seq x y z
N MET A 1 -18.30 4.27 -23.88
CA MET A 1 -19.16 5.13 -23.04
C MET A 1 -18.40 5.39 -21.75
N ILE A 2 -17.79 6.57 -21.60
CA ILE A 2 -16.87 6.86 -20.49
C ILE A 2 -17.66 7.55 -19.38
N HIS A 3 -17.64 7.00 -18.17
CA HIS A 3 -18.33 7.60 -17.02
C HIS A 3 -17.57 8.83 -16.54
N MET A 4 -18.20 10.00 -16.73
CA MET A 4 -17.69 11.30 -16.26
C MET A 4 -18.00 11.42 -14.76
N LYS A 5 -16.97 11.46 -13.92
CA LYS A 5 -17.13 11.68 -12.47
C LYS A 5 -17.14 13.17 -12.19
N ASN A 6 -18.23 13.69 -11.62
CA ASN A 6 -18.36 15.10 -11.30
C ASN A 6 -17.49 15.43 -10.08
N VAL A 7 -16.57 16.39 -10.24
CA VAL A 7 -15.68 16.88 -9.18
C VAL A 7 -16.02 18.34 -8.92
N GLU A 8 -16.29 18.68 -7.66
CA GLU A 8 -16.65 20.05 -7.27
C GLU A 8 -15.48 20.69 -6.50
N LYS A 9 -15.26 22.00 -6.74
CA LYS A 9 -14.19 22.79 -6.12
C LYS A 9 -14.73 23.49 -4.87
N PHE A 10 -14.14 23.20 -3.71
CA PHE A 10 -14.40 23.92 -2.47
C PHE A 10 -13.11 24.57 -1.98
N GLY A 11 -13.03 25.90 -2.08
CA GLY A 11 -11.80 26.63 -1.77
C GLY A 11 -10.64 26.21 -2.68
N ASP A 12 -9.49 25.86 -2.10
CA ASP A 12 -8.29 25.42 -2.83
C ASP A 12 -8.18 23.90 -3.02
N SER A 13 -9.23 23.14 -2.71
CA SER A 13 -9.21 21.68 -2.83
C SER A 13 -10.42 21.13 -3.60
N TYR A 14 -10.20 20.03 -4.31
CA TYR A 14 -11.21 19.34 -5.11
C TYR A 14 -11.62 18.05 -4.40
N ARG A 15 -12.92 17.82 -4.21
CA ARG A 15 -13.44 16.55 -3.69
C ARG A 15 -14.33 15.89 -4.74
N VAL A 16 -14.11 14.60 -4.88
CA VAL A 16 -14.78 13.75 -5.86
C VAL A 16 -16.03 13.17 -5.21
N ILE A 17 -17.23 13.51 -5.71
CA ILE A 17 -18.50 13.03 -5.16
C ILE A 17 -18.93 11.77 -5.93
N GLY A 18 -19.02 10.62 -5.24
CA GLY A 18 -19.52 9.37 -5.82
C GLY A 18 -20.05 8.41 -4.76
N ALA A 19 -21.27 7.90 -4.97
CA ALA A 19 -22.19 7.22 -4.04
C ALA A 19 -21.83 5.74 -3.70
N PRO A 20 -22.46 5.13 -2.65
CA PRO A 20 -22.07 3.82 -2.08
C PRO A 20 -22.96 2.64 -2.52
N ALA A 21 -22.37 1.43 -2.66
CA ALA A 21 -22.94 0.07 -2.49
C ALA A 21 -21.96 -0.99 -3.08
N ALA A 22 -21.77 -2.23 -2.64
CA ALA A 22 -22.16 -3.02 -1.46
C ALA A 22 -21.38 -4.37 -1.48
N ASN A 23 -21.08 -4.90 -0.28
CA ASN A 23 -21.08 -6.31 0.23
C ASN A 23 -20.32 -7.53 -0.37
N SER A 24 -20.04 -8.47 0.57
CA SER A 24 -19.78 -9.93 0.51
C SER A 24 -18.31 -10.35 0.50
N ASP A 25 -17.65 -10.78 1.60
CA ASP A 25 -17.84 -11.88 2.59
C ASP A 25 -17.02 -13.15 2.28
N ASP A 26 -16.32 -13.60 3.33
CA ASP A 26 -15.68 -14.87 3.70
C ASP A 26 -14.72 -15.64 2.76
N ASN A 27 -13.50 -15.91 3.26
CA ASN A 27 -12.86 -17.24 3.31
C ASN A 27 -11.42 -17.13 3.84
N ALA A 28 -11.19 -17.52 5.09
CA ALA A 28 -9.85 -17.77 5.61
C ALA A 28 -9.30 -19.11 5.10
N PRO A 29 -8.01 -19.19 4.75
CA PRO A 29 -7.26 -20.33 5.30
C PRO A 29 -5.81 -20.02 5.71
N ALA A 30 -5.51 -20.56 6.90
CA ALA A 30 -4.30 -21.29 7.27
C ALA A 30 -2.94 -20.60 7.09
N ALA A 31 -2.33 -20.32 8.26
CA ALA A 31 -0.92 -19.98 8.42
C ALA A 31 0.01 -20.94 7.66
N ALA A 32 0.48 -20.49 6.50
CA ALA A 32 1.58 -21.12 5.79
C ALA A 32 2.80 -20.20 5.91
N ASN A 33 3.83 -20.74 6.55
CA ASN A 33 5.18 -20.20 6.68
C ASN A 33 5.72 -19.76 5.30
N ILE A 34 5.73 -18.46 5.02
CA ILE A 34 6.37 -17.88 3.83
C ILE A 34 7.72 -17.31 4.29
N GLU A 35 8.77 -18.04 3.96
CA GLU A 35 10.15 -17.57 3.98
C GLU A 35 10.22 -16.27 3.18
N GLU A 36 10.53 -15.16 3.85
CA GLU A 36 10.62 -13.82 3.26
C GLU A 36 11.80 -13.81 2.27
N ASP A 37 11.53 -14.17 1.02
CA ASP A 37 12.49 -14.09 -0.08
C ASP A 37 12.87 -12.63 -0.27
N LYS A 38 14.03 -12.26 0.27
CA LYS A 38 14.55 -10.90 0.25
C LYS A 38 14.79 -10.53 -1.22
N PRO A 39 14.07 -9.54 -1.78
CA PRO A 39 14.20 -9.24 -3.20
C PRO A 39 15.64 -8.78 -3.52
N PRO A 40 16.16 -9.15 -4.70
CA PRO A 40 17.51 -8.81 -5.10
C PRO A 40 17.66 -7.28 -5.12
N PRO A 41 18.83 -6.76 -4.71
CA PRO A 41 19.06 -5.32 -4.68
C PRO A 41 18.86 -4.73 -6.07
N PHE A 42 18.21 -3.55 -6.11
CA PHE A 42 17.86 -2.82 -7.31
C PHE A 42 19.01 -2.75 -8.33
N SER A 43 18.78 -3.24 -9.54
CA SER A 43 19.57 -2.86 -10.71
C SER A 43 19.23 -1.40 -11.04
N GLY A 44 20.09 -0.49 -10.57
CA GLY A 44 19.91 0.96 -10.67
C GLY A 44 19.82 1.45 -12.12
N PHE A 45 18.91 2.41 -12.35
CA PHE A 45 18.80 3.18 -13.58
C PHE A 45 19.17 4.63 -13.26
N ASP A 46 20.39 5.05 -13.60
CA ASP A 46 20.89 6.41 -13.34
C ASP A 46 20.47 7.36 -14.47
N PHE A 47 19.61 8.34 -14.14
CA PHE A 47 19.40 9.52 -14.99
C PHE A 47 20.48 10.56 -14.68
N GLY A 48 21.31 10.85 -15.68
CA GLY A 48 22.55 11.60 -15.53
C GLY A 48 22.43 13.07 -15.07
N VAL A 49 23.21 13.40 -14.05
CA VAL A 49 23.95 14.67 -13.91
C VAL A 49 25.42 14.31 -14.01
N GLY A 50 26.13 14.98 -14.90
CA GLY A 50 27.40 14.51 -15.47
C GLY A 50 28.52 14.26 -14.47
N THR A 51 29.02 13.02 -14.47
CA THR A 51 30.44 12.70 -14.40
C THR A 51 30.71 11.54 -15.35
N SER A 52 31.80 11.65 -16.08
CA SER A 52 32.26 10.72 -17.09
C SER A 52 32.49 9.31 -16.52
N GLY A 53 31.90 8.30 -17.15
CA GLY A 53 32.35 6.90 -17.06
C GLY A 53 31.41 5.96 -16.32
N ALA A 54 30.89 4.97 -17.05
CA ALA A 54 30.10 3.81 -16.60
C ALA A 54 28.58 4.00 -16.45
N GLY A 55 27.93 4.60 -17.46
CA GLY A 55 26.57 4.17 -17.82
C GLY A 55 26.58 2.77 -18.44
N PRO A 56 25.44 2.06 -18.52
CA PRO A 56 25.38 0.83 -19.29
C PRO A 56 25.83 1.15 -20.71
N LEU A 57 26.89 0.47 -21.10
CA LEU A 57 27.51 0.61 -22.39
C LEU A 57 26.49 0.24 -23.46
N PHE A 58 25.86 1.23 -24.10
CA PHE A 58 25.19 1.03 -25.39
C PHE A 58 26.27 0.80 -26.45
N GLN A 59 26.91 -0.37 -26.38
CA GLN A 59 27.78 -0.88 -27.42
C GLN A 59 26.92 -1.70 -28.37
N GLY A 60 26.65 -1.08 -29.51
CA GLY A 60 25.86 -1.67 -30.57
C GLY A 60 24.59 -0.88 -30.77
N THR A 61 24.32 -0.52 -32.01
CA THR A 61 23.00 -0.15 -32.49
C THR A 61 22.07 -1.34 -32.26
N SER A 62 21.59 -1.54 -31.03
CA SER A 62 20.63 -2.57 -30.73
C SER A 62 19.31 -2.09 -31.31
N THR A 63 18.91 -2.70 -32.42
CA THR A 63 17.56 -2.55 -32.98
C THR A 63 16.58 -3.27 -32.07
N VAL A 64 16.52 -2.86 -30.79
CA VAL A 64 15.46 -3.27 -29.87
C VAL A 64 14.17 -2.81 -30.52
N SER A 65 13.30 -3.76 -30.85
CA SER A 65 12.02 -3.41 -31.45
C SER A 65 11.19 -2.64 -30.43
N ASN A 66 10.27 -1.80 -30.91
CA ASN A 66 9.34 -1.11 -30.02
C ASN A 66 8.54 -2.10 -29.15
N ASP A 67 8.24 -3.29 -29.68
CA ASP A 67 7.55 -4.35 -28.95
C ASP A 67 8.38 -4.87 -27.77
N GLU A 68 9.69 -5.01 -27.94
CA GLU A 68 10.60 -5.42 -26.85
C GLU A 68 10.70 -4.34 -25.76
N VAL A 69 10.72 -3.06 -26.14
CA VAL A 69 10.68 -1.94 -25.18
C VAL A 69 9.36 -1.93 -24.40
N LEU A 70 8.24 -2.12 -25.10
CA LEU A 70 6.90 -2.18 -24.49
C LEU A 70 6.76 -3.38 -23.56
N ALA A 71 7.23 -4.57 -23.97
CA ALA A 71 7.22 -5.76 -23.13
C ALA A 71 8.04 -5.56 -21.84
N ARG A 72 9.21 -4.91 -21.94
CA ARG A 72 10.02 -4.55 -20.77
C ARG A 72 9.31 -3.53 -19.87
N LEU A 73 8.61 -2.55 -20.43
CA LEU A 73 7.86 -1.56 -19.65
C LEU A 73 6.69 -2.21 -18.91
N LEU A 74 5.92 -3.07 -19.58
CA LEU A 74 4.81 -3.80 -18.98
C LEU A 74 5.30 -4.75 -17.88
N SER A 75 6.40 -5.47 -18.12
CA SER A 75 7.04 -6.32 -17.11
C SER A 75 7.51 -5.52 -15.90
N ARG A 76 8.02 -4.28 -16.08
CA ARG A 76 8.36 -3.40 -14.95
C ARG A 76 7.13 -2.90 -14.20
N MET A 77 6.05 -2.60 -14.92
CA MET A 77 4.80 -2.16 -14.32
C MET A 77 4.19 -3.24 -13.42
N ASP A 78 4.27 -4.51 -13.83
CA ASP A 78 3.82 -5.67 -13.05
C ASP A 78 4.58 -5.81 -11.71
N VAL A 79 5.90 -5.57 -11.74
CA VAL A 79 6.73 -5.55 -10.51
C VAL A 79 6.30 -4.41 -9.57
N PHE A 80 5.99 -3.23 -10.12
CA PHE A 80 5.49 -2.12 -9.31
C PHE A 80 4.09 -2.41 -8.74
N ASP A 81 3.21 -3.01 -9.53
CA ASP A 81 1.85 -3.38 -9.12
C ASP A 81 1.85 -4.39 -7.96
N THR A 82 2.65 -5.45 -8.10
CA THR A 82 2.86 -6.45 -7.04
C THR A 82 3.39 -5.79 -5.76
N ARG A 83 4.36 -4.87 -5.89
CA ARG A 83 4.93 -4.16 -4.75
C ARG A 83 3.93 -3.21 -4.09
N LEU A 84 3.14 -2.48 -4.88
CA LEU A 84 2.12 -1.57 -4.37
C LEU A 84 1.03 -2.34 -3.63
N THR A 85 0.59 -3.48 -4.18
CA THR A 85 -0.35 -4.39 -3.51
C THR A 85 0.22 -4.90 -2.19
N GLY A 86 1.49 -5.31 -2.17
CA GLY A 86 2.17 -5.70 -0.93
C GLY A 86 2.21 -4.57 0.11
N MET A 87 2.55 -3.35 -0.31
CA MET A 87 2.56 -2.18 0.56
C MET A 87 1.17 -1.86 1.12
N GLU A 88 0.14 -1.89 0.28
CA GLU A 88 -1.25 -1.69 0.71
C GLU A 88 -1.69 -2.70 1.77
N SER A 89 -1.32 -3.97 1.57
CA SER A 89 -1.57 -5.02 2.57
C SER A 89 -0.87 -4.73 3.89
N THR A 90 0.39 -4.30 3.87
CA THR A 90 1.11 -3.97 5.12
C THR A 90 0.52 -2.77 5.84
N ILE A 91 0.02 -1.77 5.10
CA ILE A 91 -0.65 -0.60 5.67
C ILE A 91 -1.97 -0.99 6.31
N THR A 92 -2.73 -1.88 5.65
CA THR A 92 -4.00 -2.38 6.16
C THR A 92 -3.80 -3.19 7.44
N ASP A 93 -2.77 -4.04 7.48
CA ASP A 93 -2.41 -4.81 8.68
C ASP A 93 -1.96 -3.91 9.84
N MET A 94 -1.08 -2.94 9.58
CA MET A 94 -0.67 -1.95 10.60
C MET A 94 -1.85 -1.16 11.14
N HIS A 95 -2.77 -0.73 10.28
CA HIS A 95 -3.98 -0.03 10.70
C HIS A 95 -4.84 -0.94 11.59
N GLY A 96 -5.10 -2.18 11.16
CA GLY A 96 -5.86 -3.15 11.95
C GLY A 96 -5.25 -3.39 13.33
N ASN A 97 -3.93 -3.57 13.39
CA ASN A 97 -3.21 -3.75 14.65
C ASN A 97 -3.35 -2.52 15.56
N LEU A 98 -3.16 -1.31 15.03
CA LEU A 98 -3.35 -0.06 15.79
C LEU A 98 -4.77 0.06 16.34
N ASN A 99 -5.80 -0.26 15.53
CA ASN A 99 -7.18 -0.22 15.98
C ASN A 99 -7.43 -1.22 17.12
N SER A 100 -6.92 -2.45 16.99
CA SER A 100 -7.05 -3.47 18.04
C SER A 100 -6.36 -3.06 19.35
N GLY A 101 -5.21 -2.38 19.26
CA GLY A 101 -4.50 -1.83 20.41
C GLY A 101 -5.29 -0.72 21.10
N LEU A 102 -5.94 0.15 20.31
CA LEU A 102 -6.83 1.20 20.84
C LEU A 102 -8.07 0.61 21.52
N ASP A 103 -8.71 -0.38 20.90
CA ASP A 103 -9.87 -1.07 21.47
C ASP A 103 -9.50 -1.74 22.80
N THR A 104 -8.34 -2.39 22.86
CA THR A 104 -7.81 -3.02 24.09
C THR A 104 -7.60 -1.98 25.19
N LEU A 105 -6.97 -0.85 24.86
CA LEU A 105 -6.74 0.23 25.82
C LEU A 105 -8.05 0.83 26.34
N GLN A 106 -9.04 0.99 25.45
CA GLN A 106 -10.35 1.50 25.80
C GLN A 106 -11.10 0.56 26.77
N VAL A 107 -11.12 -0.74 26.48
CA VAL A 107 -11.73 -1.75 27.36
C VAL A 107 -11.04 -1.73 28.73
N HIS A 108 -9.71 -1.64 28.75
CA HIS A 108 -8.96 -1.59 30.00
C HIS A 108 -9.31 -0.34 30.83
N TYR A 109 -9.41 0.82 30.19
CA TYR A 109 -9.81 2.07 30.87
C TYR A 109 -11.22 1.99 31.46
N GLN A 110 -12.18 1.46 30.69
CA GLN A 110 -13.55 1.25 31.16
C GLN A 110 -13.61 0.28 32.36
N GLY A 111 -12.83 -0.80 32.30
CA GLY A 111 -12.72 -1.77 33.40
C GLY A 111 -12.18 -1.11 34.67
N LEU A 112 -11.06 -0.38 34.58
CA LEU A 112 -10.48 0.35 35.71
C LEU A 112 -11.43 1.40 36.28
N SER A 113 -12.12 2.15 35.42
CA SER A 113 -13.10 3.16 35.84
C SER A 113 -14.26 2.52 36.62
N THR A 114 -14.80 1.42 36.11
CA THR A 114 -15.89 0.68 36.77
C THR A 114 -15.45 0.12 38.12
N GLN A 115 -14.24 -0.43 38.19
CA GLN A 115 -13.67 -0.94 39.44
C GLN A 115 -13.49 0.17 40.47
N LEU A 116 -12.92 1.31 40.06
CA LEU A 116 -12.73 2.46 40.94
C LEU A 116 -14.08 2.99 41.46
N GLN A 117 -15.08 3.10 40.59
CA GLN A 117 -16.42 3.52 40.99
C GLN A 117 -17.05 2.56 42.01
N THR A 118 -16.85 1.26 41.83
CA THR A 118 -17.33 0.23 42.77
C THR A 118 -16.67 0.39 44.14
N VAL A 119 -15.35 0.62 44.19
CA VAL A 119 -14.62 0.83 45.45
C VAL A 119 -15.12 2.09 46.17
N ILE A 120 -15.34 3.18 45.44
CA ILE A 120 -15.88 4.43 46.03
C ILE A 120 -17.28 4.21 46.61
N GLN A 121 -18.13 3.40 45.98
CA GLN A 121 -19.47 3.11 46.49
C GLN A 121 -19.49 2.19 47.73
N LEU A 122 -18.42 1.42 47.95
CA LEU A 122 -18.27 0.50 49.08
C LEU A 122 -17.62 1.16 50.32
N LEU A 123 -17.10 2.38 50.17
CA LEU A 123 -16.52 3.20 51.25
C LEU A 123 -17.57 4.17 51.82
#